data_AF-A0A9Q3K305-F1
#
_entry.id   AF-A0A9Q3K305-F1
#
_cell.length_a   1.000
_cell.length_b   1.000
_cell.length_c   1.000
_cell.angle_alpha   90.00
_cell.angle_beta   90.00
_cell.angle_gamma   90.00
#
_symmetry.space_group_name_H-M   'P 1'
#
loop_
_entity.id
_entity.type
_entity.pdbx_description
1 polymer ?
#
loop_
_entity_poly.entity_id
_entity_poly.type
_entity_poly.pdbx_seq_one_letter_code
_entity_poly.pdbx_strand_id
1 'polypeptide(L)'
;SVPLCFVCDEPIKSHRLSTSLLSGRTQYTHSPLPTKIGGYIGDEFVVVVTPQDTLCKHCTALINTMDRLELELRQHRFQLIQHLKTKYKLGKIALVLMLYRFIFL
;
A
#
# COMPACT_ATOMS: atom_id res chain seq x y z
N SER A 1 -25.78 18.06 -5.98
CA SER A 1 -24.36 18.45 -5.87
C SER A 1 -23.52 17.47 -6.67
N VAL A 2 -22.40 17.92 -7.25
CA VAL A 2 -21.42 17.00 -7.89
C VAL A 2 -20.56 16.40 -6.77
N PRO A 3 -20.42 15.08 -6.65
CA PRO A 3 -19.57 14.47 -5.63
C PRO A 3 -18.10 14.82 -5.89
N LEU A 4 -17.33 15.08 -4.82
CA LEU A 4 -15.89 15.34 -4.88
C LEU A 4 -15.11 14.06 -4.58
N CYS A 5 -13.92 13.94 -5.15
CA CYS A 5 -13.01 12.86 -4.80
C CYS A 5 -12.48 13.02 -3.38
N PHE A 6 -12.59 11.99 -2.54
CA PHE A 6 -12.08 12.01 -1.17
C PHE A 6 -10.58 12.36 -1.04
N VAL A 7 -9.78 12.07 -2.08
CA VAL A 7 -8.31 12.25 -2.04
C VAL A 7 -7.84 13.58 -2.63
N CYS A 8 -8.46 14.03 -3.72
CA CYS A 8 -7.96 15.18 -4.48
C CYS A 8 -8.98 16.31 -4.62
N ASP A 9 -10.15 16.19 -3.99
CA ASP A 9 -11.27 17.14 -4.02
C ASP A 9 -11.80 17.51 -5.42
N GLU A 10 -11.30 16.87 -6.48
CA GLU A 10 -11.75 17.11 -7.85
C GLU A 10 -13.18 16.58 -8.08
N PRO A 11 -14.03 17.30 -8.84
CA PRO A 11 -15.38 16.88 -9.15
C PRO A 11 -15.44 15.57 -9.95
N ILE A 12 -16.21 14.61 -9.45
CA ILE A 12 -16.45 13.34 -10.12
C ILE A 12 -17.56 13.52 -11.16
N LYS A 13 -17.14 13.67 -12.42
CA LYS A 13 -18.03 13.92 -13.57
C LYS A 13 -19.03 12.78 -13.83
N SER A 14 -18.77 11.57 -13.36
CA SER A 14 -19.64 10.41 -13.58
C SER A 14 -19.54 9.42 -12.43
N HIS A 15 -20.67 9.14 -11.79
CA HIS A 15 -20.77 8.15 -10.71
C HIS A 15 -20.32 6.75 -11.15
N ARG A 16 -20.53 6.38 -12.44
CA ARG A 16 -20.05 5.11 -13.01
C ARG A 16 -18.53 4.98 -13.07
N LEU A 17 -17.80 6.10 -13.00
CA LEU A 17 -16.34 6.14 -13.01
C LEU A 17 -15.75 6.36 -11.61
N SER A 18 -16.60 6.32 -10.58
CA SER A 18 -16.20 6.46 -9.18
C SER A 18 -16.04 5.09 -8.53
N THR A 19 -15.20 5.02 -7.51
CA THR A 19 -15.05 3.84 -6.66
C THR A 19 -15.54 4.20 -5.26
N SER A 20 -16.48 3.42 -4.70
CA SER A 20 -16.88 3.57 -3.30
C SER A 20 -15.65 3.39 -2.40
N LEU A 21 -15.39 4.36 -1.53
CA LEU A 21 -14.25 4.28 -0.61
C LEU A 21 -14.51 3.22 0.47
N LEU A 22 -15.73 3.17 1.00
CA LEU A 22 -16.10 2.27 2.09
C LEU A 22 -16.05 0.79 1.68
N SER A 23 -16.57 0.44 0.50
CA SER A 23 -16.67 -0.95 0.03
C SER A 23 -15.58 -1.36 -0.96
N GLY A 24 -14.81 -0.39 -1.47
CA GLY A 24 -13.79 -0.65 -2.47
C GLY A 24 -12.56 -1.33 -1.88
N ARG A 25 -11.85 -2.07 -2.75
CA ARG A 25 -10.64 -2.82 -2.42
C ARG A 25 -9.60 -2.60 -3.49
N THR A 26 -8.32 -2.66 -3.12
CA THR A 26 -7.23 -2.61 -4.09
C THR A 26 -7.20 -3.87 -4.95
N GLN A 27 -6.64 -3.76 -6.16
CA GLN A 27 -6.66 -4.85 -7.14
C GLN A 27 -5.69 -6.00 -6.83
N TYR A 28 -4.52 -5.70 -6.25
CA TYR A 28 -3.43 -6.68 -6.18
C TYR A 28 -3.39 -7.42 -4.85
N THR A 29 -3.56 -6.69 -3.75
CA THR A 29 -3.59 -7.29 -2.40
C THR A 29 -5.01 -7.49 -1.87
N HIS A 30 -6.03 -7.02 -2.60
CA HIS A 30 -7.42 -7.02 -2.14
C HIS A 30 -7.60 -6.37 -0.77
N SER A 31 -6.78 -5.37 -0.44
CA SER A 31 -6.88 -4.64 0.82
C SER A 31 -8.03 -3.63 0.76
N PRO A 32 -8.80 -3.40 1.84
CA PRO A 32 -9.79 -2.33 1.87
C PRO A 32 -9.13 -0.97 1.60
N LEU A 33 -9.76 -0.14 0.77
CA LEU A 33 -9.22 1.18 0.45
C LEU A 33 -8.99 2.07 1.68
N PRO A 34 -9.88 2.13 2.69
CA PRO A 34 -9.65 2.95 3.88
C PRO A 34 -8.40 2.52 4.64
N THR A 35 -8.18 1.20 4.77
CA THR A 35 -6.99 0.63 5.41
C THR A 35 -5.71 1.00 4.66
N LYS A 36 -5.73 0.96 3.32
CA LYS A 36 -4.57 1.35 2.51
C LYS A 36 -4.25 2.83 2.65
N ILE A 37 -5.26 3.69 2.55
CA ILE A 37 -5.07 5.14 2.74
C ILE A 37 -4.52 5.42 4.14
N GLY A 38 -5.05 4.77 5.18
CA GLY A 38 -4.53 4.87 6.55
C GLY A 38 -3.06 4.47 6.64
N GLY A 39 -2.68 3.36 6.00
CA GLY A 39 -1.28 2.93 5.95
C GLY A 39 -0.35 3.89 5.20
N TYR A 40 -0.86 4.72 4.28
CA TYR A 40 -0.05 5.71 3.56
C TYR A 40 0.18 7.00 4.35
N ILE A 41 -0.79 7.42 5.15
CA ILE A 41 -0.70 8.65 5.93
C ILE A 41 0.09 8.47 7.24
N GLY A 42 0.11 7.25 7.79
CA GLY A 42 0.80 6.93 9.04
C GLY A 42 -0.15 6.48 10.15
N ASP A 43 0.39 5.72 11.11
CA ASP A 43 -0.38 5.12 12.20
C ASP A 43 -0.91 6.15 13.22
N GLU A 44 -0.38 7.37 13.18
CA GLU A 44 -0.81 8.49 14.02
C GLU A 44 -2.12 9.14 13.54
N PHE A 45 -2.64 8.75 12.37
CA PHE A 45 -3.86 9.30 11.79
C PHE A 45 -4.96 8.23 11.64
N VAL A 46 -6.21 8.70 11.69
CA VAL A 46 -7.39 7.85 11.46
C VAL A 46 -8.13 8.34 10.23
N VAL A 47 -8.40 7.43 9.28
CA VAL A 47 -9.24 7.73 8.11
C VAL A 47 -10.70 7.52 8.50
N VAL A 48 -11.44 8.61 8.66
CA VAL A 48 -12.88 8.58 8.88
C VAL A 48 -13.58 8.58 7.52
N VAL A 49 -14.41 7.57 7.26
CA VAL A 49 -15.12 7.39 5.98
C VAL A 49 -16.62 7.21 6.21
N THR A 50 -17.40 7.70 5.26
CA THR A 50 -18.86 7.61 5.17
C THR A 50 -19.27 6.83 3.92
N PRO A 51 -20.51 6.31 3.84
CA PRO A 51 -21.00 5.64 2.63
C PRO A 51 -21.03 6.53 1.37
N GLN A 52 -20.98 7.85 1.54
CA GLN A 52 -20.98 8.82 0.44
C GLN A 52 -19.58 9.09 -0.12
N ASP A 53 -18.53 8.69 0.59
CA ASP A 53 -17.16 8.93 0.17
C ASP A 53 -16.79 8.05 -1.03
N THR A 54 -16.27 8.70 -2.06
CA THR A 54 -15.89 8.06 -3.32
C THR A 54 -14.56 8.57 -3.83
N LEU A 55 -13.87 7.73 -4.58
CA LEU A 55 -12.63 8.06 -5.27
C LEU A 55 -12.90 8.28 -6.75
N CYS A 56 -12.24 9.28 -7.33
CA CYS A 56 -12.19 9.41 -8.78
C CYS A 56 -11.31 8.31 -9.38
N LYS A 57 -11.53 8.01 -10.67
CA LYS A 57 -10.77 7.00 -11.41
C LYS A 57 -9.25 7.19 -11.32
N HIS A 58 -8.78 8.44 -11.29
CA HIS A 58 -7.35 8.75 -11.22
C HIS A 58 -6.75 8.34 -9.87
N CYS A 59 -7.36 8.75 -8.75
CA CYS A 59 -6.92 8.35 -7.42
C CYS A 59 -7.04 6.83 -7.20
N THR A 60 -8.10 6.20 -7.69
CA THR A 60 -8.22 4.72 -7.66
C THR A 60 -7.06 4.05 -8.41
N ALA A 61 -6.71 4.55 -9.60
CA ALA A 61 -5.59 4.00 -10.37
C ALA A 61 -4.23 4.23 -9.67
N LEU A 62 -4.05 5.39 -9.04
CA LEU A 62 -2.85 5.70 -8.26
C LEU A 62 -2.69 4.75 -7.07
N ILE A 63 -3.74 4.57 -6.28
CA ILE A 63 -3.73 3.63 -5.14
C ILE A 63 -3.44 2.20 -5.61
N ASN A 64 -4.04 1.74 -6.70
CA ASN A 64 -3.75 0.41 -7.25
C ASN A 64 -2.30 0.29 -7.76
N THR A 65 -1.73 1.36 -8.31
CA THR A 65 -0.33 1.39 -8.72
C THR A 65 0.60 1.26 -7.51
N MET A 66 0.32 1.99 -6.43
CA MET A 66 1.06 1.86 -5.16
C MET A 66 0.92 0.44 -4.59
N ASP A 67 -0.29 -0.10 -4.55
CA ASP A 67 -0.54 -1.46 -4.06
C ASP A 67 0.28 -2.52 -4.80
N ARG A 68 0.39 -2.42 -6.14
CA ARG A 68 1.22 -3.29 -6.95
C ARG A 68 2.70 -3.16 -6.57
N LEU A 69 3.21 -1.93 -6.54
CA LEU A 69 4.62 -1.66 -6.29
C LEU A 69 5.04 -2.12 -4.88
N GLU A 70 4.18 -1.96 -3.88
CA GLU A 70 4.41 -2.46 -2.52
C GLU A 70 4.48 -3.99 -2.47
N LEU A 71 3.59 -4.67 -3.20
CA LEU A 71 3.59 -6.13 -3.31
C LEU A 71 4.86 -6.63 -4.00
N GLU A 72 5.21 -6.04 -5.14
CA GLU A 72 6.42 -6.36 -5.89
C GLU A 72 7.66 -6.14 -5.02
N LEU A 73 7.79 -5.00 -4.36
CA LEU A 73 8.92 -4.71 -3.48
C LEU A 73 9.03 -5.72 -2.34
N ARG A 74 7.90 -6.11 -1.72
CA ARG A 74 7.88 -7.15 -0.67
C ARG A 74 8.39 -8.49 -1.20
N GLN A 75 7.97 -8.90 -2.39
CA GLN A 75 8.39 -10.15 -3.01
C GLN A 75 9.89 -10.14 -3.35
N HIS A 76 10.38 -9.06 -3.95
CA HIS A 76 11.80 -8.91 -4.29
C HIS A 76 12.67 -8.86 -3.02
N ARG A 77 12.25 -8.14 -1.98
CA ARG A 77 12.92 -8.14 -0.66
C ARG A 77 12.98 -9.54 -0.07
N PHE A 78 11.87 -10.29 -0.13
CA PHE A 78 11.84 -11.67 0.35
C PHE A 78 12.84 -12.55 -0.41
N GLN A 79 12.83 -12.51 -1.75
CA GLN A 79 13.76 -13.28 -2.59
C GLN A 79 15.22 -12.93 -2.31
N LEU A 80 15.55 -11.63 -2.24
CA LEU A 80 16.89 -11.17 -1.90
C LEU A 80 17.34 -11.69 -0.53
N ILE A 81 16.47 -11.62 0.48
CA ILE A 81 16.75 -12.16 1.81
C ILE A 81 16.98 -13.68 1.75
N GLN A 82 16.22 -14.44 0.96
CA GLN A 82 16.46 -15.87 0.80
C GLN A 82 17.81 -16.15 0.13
N HIS A 83 18.18 -15.40 -0.90
CA HIS A 83 19.49 -15.53 -1.53
C HIS A 83 20.64 -15.23 -0.56
N LEU A 84 20.52 -14.16 0.24
CA LEU A 84 21.50 -13.84 1.27
C LEU A 84 21.58 -14.95 2.33
N LYS A 85 20.43 -15.46 2.80
CA LYS A 85 20.39 -16.58 3.75
C LYS A 85 21.12 -17.80 3.23
N THR A 86 20.89 -18.17 1.97
CA THR A 86 21.57 -19.31 1.34
C THR A 86 23.06 -19.06 1.18
N LYS A 87 23.47 -17.90 0.66
CA LYS A 87 24.89 -17.54 0.46
C LYS A 87 25.70 -17.60 1.75
N TYR A 88 25.12 -17.09 2.83
CA TYR A 88 25.78 -16.96 4.13
C TYR A 88 25.42 -18.08 5.12
N LYS A 89 24.67 -19.10 4.67
CA LYS A 89 24.17 -20.20 5.51
C LYS A 89 23.47 -19.70 6.80
N LEU A 90 22.73 -18.59 6.69
CA LEU A 90 22.06 -17.97 7.81
C LEU A 90 20.82 -18.80 8.20
N GLY A 91 20.90 -19.46 9.35
CA GLY A 91 19.72 -20.00 10.03
C GLY A 91 18.77 -18.88 10.50
N LYS A 92 17.62 -19.26 11.07
CA LYS A 92 16.56 -18.32 11.51
C LYS A 92 17.04 -17.21 12.48
N ILE A 93 18.18 -17.38 13.17
CA ILE A 93 18.67 -16.47 14.23
C ILE A 93 19.80 -15.52 13.73
N ALA A 94 20.43 -15.79 12.58
CA ALA A 94 21.72 -15.17 12.23
C ALA A 94 21.64 -13.85 11.42
N LEU A 95 20.45 -13.40 11.03
CA LEU A 95 20.28 -12.19 10.18
C LEU A 95 20.60 -10.89 10.91
N VAL A 96 20.24 -10.78 12.19
CA VAL A 96 20.51 -9.59 13.00
C VAL A 96 22.02 -9.40 13.20
N LEU A 97 22.76 -10.50 13.36
CA LEU A 97 24.21 -10.47 13.64
C LEU A 97 25.06 -10.04 12.45
N MET A 98 24.61 -10.25 11.20
CA MET A 98 25.37 -9.82 10.02
C MET A 98 25.27 -8.32 9.72
N LEU A 99 24.16 -7.66 10.06
CA LEU A 99 24.06 -6.20 9.93
C LEU A 99 25.09 -5.48 10.81
N TYR A 100 25.32 -5.97 12.04
CA TYR A 100 26.35 -5.44 12.92
C TYR A 100 27.79 -5.64 12.39
N ARG A 101 28.04 -6.66 11.57
CA ARG A 101 29.39 -6.93 11.04
C ARG A 101 29.74 -6.13 9.78
N PHE A 102 28.75 -5.65 9.03
CA PHE A 102 28.97 -4.86 7.80
C PHE A 102 28.95 -3.35 8.01
N ILE A 103 28.35 -2.84 9.09
CA ILE A 103 28.32 -1.40 9.40
C ILE A 103 29.60 -0.94 10.14
N PHE A 104 30.32 -1.87 10.79
CA PHE A 104 31.48 -1.56 11.62
C PHE A 104 32.81 -2.10 11.06
N LEU A 105 32.91 -2.28 9.74
CA LEU A 105 34.17 -2.53 9.02
C LEU A 105 34.35 -1.50 7.91
#